data_AF-A0A8H3G5U9-F1
#
_entry.id   AF-A0A8H3G5U9-F1
#
_cell.length_a   1.000
_cell.length_b   1.000
_cell.length_c   1.000
_cell.angle_alpha   90.00
_cell.angle_beta   90.00
_cell.angle_gamma   90.00
#
_symmetry.space_group_name_H-M   'P 1'
#
loop_
_entity.id
_entity.type
_entity.pdbx_description
1 polymer ?
#
loop_
_entity_poly.entity_id
_entity_poly.type
_entity_poly.pdbx_seq_one_letter_code
_entity_poly.pdbx_strand_id
1 'polypeptide(L)' 'MQKRRQRKRLRLIDTVISTVETSLAKQGFLSKPVVRWREEMPSEEEMVPRDKYTVFDRKEKRYRKGIHSMF' A
#
# COMPACT_ATOMS: atom_id res chain seq x y z
N MET A 1 -6.04 6.97 17.35
CA MET A 1 -6.73 7.42 16.11
C MET A 1 -5.88 7.31 14.83
N GLN A 2 -4.63 7.79 14.79
CA GLN A 2 -3.82 7.86 13.56
C GLN A 2 -3.47 6.50 12.92
N LYS A 3 -2.93 5.55 13.70
CA LYS A 3 -2.60 4.19 13.19
C LYS A 3 -3.81 3.44 12.62
N ARG A 4 -4.99 3.61 13.23
CA ARG A 4 -6.25 3.02 12.72
C ARG A 4 -6.63 3.61 11.36
N ARG A 5 -6.53 4.95 11.22
CA ARG A 5 -6.79 5.64 9.95
C ARG A 5 -5.81 5.20 8.88
N GLN A 6 -4.54 5.01 9.23
CA GLN A 6 -3.52 4.51 8.30
C GLN A 6 -3.88 3.12 7.77
N ARG A 7 -4.23 2.16 8.65
CA ARG A 7 -4.69 0.83 8.21
C ARG A 7 -5.94 0.89 7.34
N LYS A 8 -6.89 1.77 7.67
CA LYS A 8 -8.09 1.97 6.85
C LYS A 8 -7.72 2.49 5.45
N ARG A 9 -6.77 3.44 5.34
CA ARG A 9 -6.31 3.96 4.05
C ARG A 9 -5.65 2.87 3.20
N LEU A 10 -4.78 2.06 3.78
CA LEU A 10 -4.13 0.94 3.09
C LEU A 10 -5.17 -0.05 2.54
N ARG A 11 -6.11 -0.51 3.38
CA ARG A 11 -7.21 -1.40 2.95
C ARG A 11 -8.09 -0.81 1.84
N LEU A 12 -8.36 0.50 1.90
CA LEU A 12 -9.13 1.17 0.86
C LEU A 12 -8.40 1.17 -0.49
N ILE A 13 -7.08 1.36 -0.48
CA ILE A 13 -6.28 1.28 -1.71
C ILE A 13 -6.36 -0.13 -2.30
N ASP A 14 -6.24 -1.16 -1.46
CA ASP A 14 -6.36 -2.57 -1.91
C ASP A 14 -7.73 -2.81 -2.58
N THR A 15 -8.80 -2.27 -2.00
CA THR A 15 -10.17 -2.39 -2.54
C THR A 15 -10.33 -1.65 -3.88
N VAL A 16 -9.70 -0.48 -4.03
CA VAL A 16 -9.73 0.27 -5.29
C VAL A 16 -9.02 -0.52 -6.39
N ILE A 17 -7.82 -1.04 -6.10
CA ILE A 17 -7.05 -1.84 -7.06
C ILE A 17 -7.82 -3.09 -7.48
N SER A 18 -8.42 -3.83 -6.52
CA SER A 18 -9.22 -5.02 -6.85
C SER A 18 -10.46 -4.67 -7.70
N THR A 19 -11.07 -3.52 -7.46
CA THR A 19 -12.25 -3.08 -8.23
C THR A 19 -11.86 -2.72 -9.67
N VAL A 20 -10.73 -2.03 -9.85
CA VAL A 20 -10.21 -1.69 -11.19
C VAL A 20 -9.76 -2.93 -11.94
N GLU A 21 -9.09 -3.86 -11.28
CA GLU A 21 -8.68 -5.14 -11.88
C GLU A 21 -9.88 -5.94 -12.37
N THR A 22 -10.90 -6.10 -11.53
CA THR A 22 -12.12 -6.85 -11.88
C THR A 22 -12.93 -6.18 -12.99
N SER A 23 -12.99 -4.84 -13.04
CA SER A 23 -13.70 -4.13 -14.11
C SER A 23 -12.96 -4.23 -15.46
N LEU A 24 -11.63 -4.13 -15.46
CA LEU A 24 -10.81 -4.28 -16.66
C LEU A 24 -10.85 -5.72 -17.19
N ALA A 25 -10.78 -6.72 -16.30
CA ALA A 25 -10.87 -8.13 -16.67
C ALA A 25 -12.21 -8.45 -17.35
N LYS A 26 -13.32 -7.88 -16.87
CA LYS A 26 -14.65 -8.03 -17.52
C LYS A 26 -14.70 -7.45 -18.93
N GLN A 27 -13.91 -6.42 -19.21
CA GLN A 27 -13.82 -5.80 -20.54
C GLN A 27 -12.77 -6.46 -21.43
N GLY A 28 -12.02 -7.46 -20.92
CA GLY A 28 -10.93 -8.12 -21.64
C GLY A 28 -9.65 -7.29 -21.77
N PHE A 29 -9.52 -6.20 -21.01
CA PHE A 29 -8.32 -5.36 -21.01
C PHE A 29 -7.41 -5.67 -19.83
N LEU A 30 -6.10 -5.59 -20.05
CA LEU A 30 -5.09 -5.68 -19.00
C LEU A 30 -4.35 -4.35 -18.91
N SER A 31 -4.23 -3.80 -17.71
CA SER A 31 -3.43 -2.60 -17.47
C SER A 31 -2.10 -2.98 -16.81
N LYS A 32 -1.00 -2.67 -17.50
CA LYS A 32 0.37 -2.91 -17.01
C LYS A 32 0.61 -2.36 -15.59
N PRO A 33 0.11 -1.16 -15.22
CA PRO A 33 0.29 -0.63 -13.87
C PRO A 33 -0.37 -1.46 -12.78
N VAL A 34 -1.58 -2.01 -13.03
CA VAL A 34 -2.31 -2.81 -12.05
C VAL A 34 -1.62 -4.15 -11.85
N VAL A 35 -1.16 -4.79 -12.94
CA VAL A 35 -0.39 -6.04 -12.88
C VAL A 35 0.89 -5.84 -12.08
N ARG A 36 1.67 -4.81 -12.41
CA ARG A 36 2.90 -4.49 -11.67
C ARG A 36 2.63 -4.21 -10.19
N TRP A 37 1.56 -3.47 -9.88
CA TRP A 37 1.19 -3.21 -8.48
C TRP A 37 0.90 -4.51 -7.73
N ARG A 38 0.18 -5.46 -8.34
CA ARG A 38 -0.09 -6.77 -7.74
C ARG A 38 1.16 -7.60 -7.50
N GLU A 39 2.14 -7.51 -8.39
CA GLU A 39 3.39 -8.26 -8.27
C GLU A 39 4.33 -7.67 -7.21
N GLU A 40 4.44 -6.34 -7.14
CA GLU A 40 5.43 -5.66 -6.29
C GLU A 40 4.89 -5.25 -4.91
N MET A 41 3.58 -5.00 -4.77
CA MET A 41 3.02 -4.37 -3.57
C MET A 41 2.25 -5.37 -2.69
N PRO A 42 2.56 -5.49 -1.38
CA PRO A 42 1.82 -6.33 -0.45
C PRO A 42 0.47 -5.69 -0.07
N SER A 43 -0.51 -6.53 0.25
CA SER A 43 -1.78 -6.08 0.84
C SER A 43 -1.62 -5.63 2.29
N GLU A 44 -2.59 -4.87 2.84
CA GLU A 44 -2.52 -4.42 4.23
C GLU A 44 -2.40 -5.59 5.23
N GLU A 45 -2.98 -6.75 4.93
CA GLU A 45 -2.96 -7.91 5.82
C GLU A 45 -1.58 -8.58 5.86
N GLU A 46 -0.90 -8.65 4.71
CA GLU A 46 0.44 -9.24 4.56
C GLU A 46 1.55 -8.33 5.09
N MET A 47 1.29 -7.02 5.16
CA MET A 47 2.26 -6.06 5.66
C MET A 47 2.60 -6.27 7.15
N VAL A 48 3.90 -6.19 7.45
CA VAL A 48 4.40 -6.18 8.84
C VAL A 48 4.00 -4.84 9.52
N PRO A 49 3.63 -4.83 10.82
CA PRO A 49 3.29 -3.59 11.52
C PRO A 49 4.35 -2.49 11.44
N ARG A 50 5.63 -2.86 11.31
CA ARG A 50 6.74 -1.92 11.14
C ARG A 50 6.59 -1.11 9.87
N ASP A 51 6.27 -1.75 8.75
CA ASP A 51 6.18 -1.09 7.44
C ASP A 51 4.85 -0.33 7.28
N LYS A 52 3.81 -0.68 8.06
CA LYS A 52 2.56 0.10 8.10
C LYS A 52 2.74 1.50 8.65
N TYR A 53 3.73 1.72 9.51
CA TYR A 53 3.86 2.96 10.29
C TYR A 53 5.22 3.65 10.16
N THR A 54 6.22 2.97 9.61
CA THR A 54 7.57 3.50 9.42
C THR A 54 8.07 3.25 8.01
N VAL A 55 8.89 4.16 7.53
CA VAL A 55 9.61 4.08 6.25
C VAL A 55 11.09 4.01 6.49
N PHE A 56 11.82 3.50 5.51
CA PHE A 56 13.27 3.58 5.50
C PHE A 56 13.72 5.03 5.30
N ASP A 57 14.62 5.50 6.17
CA ASP A 57 15.33 6.77 5.98
C ASP A 57 16.81 6.54 6.25
N ARG A 58 17.67 6.78 5.25
CA ARG A 58 19.11 6.53 5.33
C ARG A 58 19.81 7.40 6.38
N LYS A 59 19.25 8.57 6.70
CA LYS A 59 19.87 9.56 7.60
C LYS A 59 19.53 9.32 9.08
N GLU A 60 18.49 8.52 9.35
CA GLU A 60 18.07 8.22 10.72
C GLU A 60 18.97 7.16 11.36
N LYS A 61 19.28 7.31 12.66
CA LYS A 61 20.19 6.40 13.39
C LYS A 61 19.77 4.92 13.33
N ARG A 62 18.47 4.65 13.25
CA ARG A 62 17.90 3.28 13.15
C ARG A 62 17.36 2.96 11.75
N TYR A 63 17.70 3.79 10.78
CA TYR A 63 17.26 3.70 9.40
C TYR A 63 15.73 3.66 9.23
N ARG A 64 15.00 4.31 10.14
CA ARG A 64 13.54 4.32 10.15
C ARG A 64 13.00 5.67 10.60
N LYS A 65 12.03 6.16 9.84
CA LYS A 65 11.28 7.38 10.12
C LYS A 65 9.79 7.06 10.19
N GLY A 66 9.03 7.74 11.03
CA GLY A 66 7.58 7.55 11.13
C GLY A 66 6.86 8.16 9.92
N ILE A 67 5.91 7.45 9.30
CA ILE A 67 5.19 7.93 8.10
C ILE A 67 4.45 9.25 8.36
N HIS A 68 4.00 9.46 9.59
CA HIS A 68 3.32 10.69 9.99
C HIS A 68 4.19 11.96 9.93
N SER A 69 5.50 11.82 9.75
CA SER A 69 6.44 12.94 9.63
C SER A 69 6.79 13.28 8.18
N MET A 70 6.20 12.57 7.21
CA MET A 70 6.36 12.83 5.77
C MET A 70 5.25 13.69 5.18
N PHE A 71 4.17 13.92 5.94
CA PHE A 71 2.98 14.67 5.53
C PHE A 71 2.65 15.74 6.56
#